data_AF-D0MV33-F1
#
_entry.id   AF-D0MV33-F1
#
_cell.length_a   1.000
_cell.length_b   1.000
_cell.length_c   1.000
_cell.angle_alpha   90.00
_cell.angle_beta   90.00
_cell.angle_gamma   90.00
#
_symmetry.space_group_name_H-M   'P 1'
#
loop_
_entity.id
_entity.type
_entity.pdbx_description
1 polymer ?
#
loop_
_entity_poly.entity_id
_entity_poly.type
_entity_poly.pdbx_seq_one_letter_code
_entity_poly.pdbx_strand_id
1 'polypeptide(L)'
;MVTFCPCISLAQISKRLGVTSYGFGLLLSFLIGCFLSACLPFWICHLRSVTRDRFQIPGNYCRDYCEACCCPCCAIAQMATRTGSYKPGTCSFGSRDTLPPYNE
;
A
#
# COMPACT_ATOMS: atom_id res chain seq x y z
N MET A 1 3.01 -11.06 5.10
CA MET A 1 1.83 -10.19 5.34
C MET A 1 1.05 -9.92 4.05
N VAL A 2 1.70 -9.43 2.98
CA VAL A 2 1.04 -9.11 1.70
C VAL A 2 0.23 -10.27 1.07
N THR A 3 0.71 -11.51 1.22
CA THR A 3 0.03 -12.72 0.68
C THR A 3 -1.09 -13.26 1.57
N PHE A 4 -1.03 -13.05 2.89
CA PHE A 4 -2.02 -13.56 3.85
C PHE A 4 -3.13 -12.54 4.18
N CYS A 5 -2.82 -11.24 4.19
CA CYS A 5 -3.81 -10.16 4.30
C CYS A 5 -3.25 -8.90 3.59
N PRO A 6 -3.53 -8.73 2.28
CA PRO A 6 -3.13 -7.53 1.54
C PRO A 6 -3.75 -6.27 2.15
N CYS A 7 -4.91 -6.41 2.79
CA CYS A 7 -5.61 -5.43 3.62
C CYS A 7 -4.70 -4.64 4.58
N ILE A 8 -3.91 -5.34 5.39
CA ILE A 8 -3.01 -4.72 6.38
C ILE A 8 -1.89 -3.97 5.66
N SER A 9 -1.30 -4.58 4.64
CA SER A 9 -0.22 -3.95 3.88
C SER A 9 -0.69 -2.68 3.15
N LEU A 10 -1.90 -2.69 2.59
CA LEU A 10 -2.51 -1.50 1.95
C LEU A 10 -2.81 -0.40 2.97
N ALA A 11 -3.28 -0.76 4.17
CA ALA A 11 -3.51 0.19 5.26
C ALA A 11 -2.20 0.81 5.77
N GLN A 12 -1.14 0.02 5.88
CA GLN A 12 0.19 0.51 6.26
C GLN A 12 0.78 1.46 5.22
N ILE A 13 0.64 1.14 3.93
CA ILE A 13 1.09 1.99 2.81
C ILE A 13 0.28 3.29 2.78
N SER A 14 -1.05 3.21 2.87
CA SER A 14 -1.93 4.40 2.80
C SER A 14 -1.69 5.37 3.95
N LYS A 15 -1.46 4.83 5.16
CA LYS A 15 -1.08 5.65 6.32
C LYS A 15 0.28 6.31 6.13
N ARG A 16 1.25 5.62 5.53
CA ARG A 16 2.59 6.16 5.25
C ARG A 16 2.61 7.23 4.17
N LEU A 17 1.77 7.10 3.17
CA LEU A 17 1.59 8.11 2.13
C LEU A 17 0.77 9.31 2.61
N GLY A 18 0.22 9.26 3.82
CA GLY A 18 -0.64 10.31 4.37
C GLY A 18 -2.01 10.41 3.69
N VAL A 19 -2.45 9.37 2.97
CA VAL A 19 -3.72 9.36 2.24
C VAL A 19 -4.89 9.24 3.20
N THR A 20 -4.77 8.42 4.24
CA THR A 20 -5.85 8.21 5.20
C THR A 20 -5.34 7.70 6.55
N SER A 21 -6.20 7.73 7.59
CA SER A 21 -5.88 7.18 8.91
C SER A 21 -5.79 5.65 8.88
N TYR A 22 -4.97 5.04 9.73
CA TYR A 22 -4.71 3.59 9.68
C TYR A 22 -6.00 2.76 9.84
N GLY A 23 -6.85 3.11 10.80
CA GLY A 23 -8.12 2.41 11.04
C GLY A 23 -9.08 2.49 9.86
N PHE A 24 -9.27 3.70 9.31
CA PHE A 24 -10.13 3.90 8.13
C PHE A 24 -9.58 3.19 6.89
N GLY A 25 -8.27 3.28 6.66
CA GLY A 25 -7.60 2.61 5.54
C GLY A 25 -7.68 1.09 5.61
N LEU A 26 -7.64 0.51 6.82
CA LEU A 26 -7.82 -0.92 7.05
C LEU A 26 -9.26 -1.33 6.75
N LEU A 27 -10.24 -0.60 7.28
CA LEU A 27 -11.67 -0.88 7.09
C LEU A 27 -12.05 -0.79 5.60
N LEU A 28 -11.58 0.26 4.91
CA LEU A 28 -11.78 0.43 3.47
C LEU A 28 -11.13 -0.70 2.66
N SER A 29 -9.87 -1.05 2.95
CA SER A 29 -9.15 -2.12 2.24
C SER A 29 -9.78 -3.50 2.49
N PHE A 30 -10.34 -3.72 3.69
CA PHE A 30 -11.05 -4.94 4.05
C PHE A 30 -12.40 -5.05 3.32
N LEU A 31 -13.21 -3.99 3.33
CA LEU A 31 -14.49 -3.98 2.61
C LEU A 31 -14.29 -4.15 1.10
N ILE A 32 -13.29 -3.47 0.52
CA ILE A 32 -12.98 -3.64 -0.90
C ILE A 32 -12.51 -5.08 -1.17
N GLY A 33 -11.67 -5.65 -0.30
CA GLY A 33 -11.21 -7.03 -0.47
C GLY A 33 -12.30 -8.09 -0.37
N CYS A 34 -13.25 -7.93 0.56
CA CYS A 34 -14.28 -8.93 0.83
C CYS A 34 -15.55 -8.78 -0.03
N PHE A 35 -16.00 -7.55 -0.30
CA PHE A 35 -17.27 -7.30 -0.97
C PHE A 35 -17.13 -6.72 -2.38
N LEU A 36 -16.00 -6.07 -2.69
CA LEU A 36 -15.79 -5.36 -3.96
C LEU A 36 -14.47 -5.79 -4.60
N SER A 37 -14.25 -7.10 -4.74
CA SER A 37 -12.99 -7.66 -5.24
C SER A 37 -12.61 -7.14 -6.64
N ALA A 38 -13.59 -6.77 -7.47
CA ALA A 38 -13.36 -6.11 -8.76
C ALA A 38 -12.75 -4.70 -8.64
N CYS A 39 -12.96 -4.02 -7.50
CA CYS A 39 -12.41 -2.69 -7.21
C CYS A 39 -11.02 -2.74 -6.56
N LEU A 40 -10.58 -3.92 -6.10
CA LEU A 40 -9.24 -4.12 -5.53
C LEU A 40 -8.10 -3.69 -6.46
N PRO A 41 -8.07 -4.04 -7.77
CA PRO A 41 -7.04 -3.54 -8.69
C PRO A 41 -7.09 -2.02 -8.87
N PHE A 42 -8.28 -1.41 -8.89
CA PHE A 42 -8.42 0.05 -8.93
C PHE A 42 -7.84 0.71 -7.68
N TRP A 43 -8.13 0.16 -6.50
CA TRP A 43 -7.57 0.65 -5.24
C TRP A 43 -6.03 0.54 -5.20
N ILE A 44 -5.48 -0.57 -5.68
CA ILE A 44 -4.03 -0.77 -5.83
C ILE A 44 -3.44 0.24 -6.81
N CYS A 45 -4.08 0.47 -7.97
CA CYS A 45 -3.63 1.46 -8.96
C CYS A 45 -3.67 2.88 -8.42
N HIS A 46 -4.68 3.22 -7.61
CA HIS A 46 -4.76 4.53 -6.96
C HIS A 46 -3.60 4.71 -5.96
N LEU A 47 -3.35 3.73 -5.09
CA LEU A 47 -2.22 3.77 -4.16
C LEU A 47 -0.87 3.82 -4.90
N ARG A 48 -0.71 3.09 -6.00
CA ARG A 48 0.47 3.20 -6.87
C ARG A 48 0.62 4.59 -7.48
N SER A 49 -0.47 5.18 -7.98
CA SER A 49 -0.44 6.52 -8.58
C SER A 49 -0.04 7.58 -7.56
N VAL A 50 -0.61 7.52 -6.35
CA VAL A 50 -0.22 8.41 -5.25
C VAL A 50 1.24 8.17 -4.85
N THR A 51 1.68 6.90 -4.76
CA THR A 51 3.08 6.57 -4.50
C THR A 51 3.98 7.19 -5.57
N ARG A 52 3.64 7.06 -6.86
CA ARG A 52 4.41 7.62 -7.97
C ARG A 52 4.45 9.14 -7.95
N ASP A 53 3.34 9.80 -7.62
CA ASP A 53 3.27 11.25 -7.46
C ASP A 53 4.21 11.73 -6.34
N ARG A 54 4.16 11.08 -5.17
CA ARG A 54 5.02 11.39 -4.02
C ARG A 54 6.51 11.16 -4.29
N PHE A 55 6.85 10.15 -5.08
CA PHE A 55 8.23 9.82 -5.43
C PHE A 55 8.68 10.37 -6.79
N GLN A 56 7.86 11.20 -7.46
CA GLN A 56 8.15 11.79 -8.78
C GLN A 56 8.58 10.75 -9.84
N ILE A 57 7.94 9.58 -9.86
CA ILE A 57 8.29 8.49 -10.78
C ILE A 57 7.41 8.59 -12.03
N PRO A 58 7.97 8.87 -13.24
CA PRO A 58 7.19 8.89 -14.47
C PRO A 58 6.66 7.49 -14.78
N GLY A 59 5.40 7.36 -15.20
CA GLY A 59 4.88 6.04 -15.59
C GLY A 59 3.49 6.06 -16.23
N ASN A 60 3.18 4.95 -16.90
CA ASN A 60 1.97 4.77 -17.70
C ASN A 60 0.85 4.04 -16.91
N TYR A 61 -0.37 4.57 -16.93
CA TYR A 61 -1.51 3.99 -16.19
C TYR A 61 -1.88 2.56 -16.63
N CYS A 62 -1.79 2.25 -17.93
CA CYS A 62 -2.11 0.90 -18.43
C CYS A 62 -1.15 -0.18 -17.89
N ARG A 63 0.14 0.15 -17.73
CA ARG A 63 1.14 -0.80 -17.24
C ARG A 63 0.90 -1.17 -15.78
N ASP A 64 0.49 -0.20 -14.97
CA ASP A 64 0.14 -0.40 -13.57
C ASP A 64 -1.12 -1.26 -13.41
N TYR A 65 -2.10 -1.11 -14.31
CA TYR A 65 -3.30 -1.95 -14.32
C TYR A 65 -2.98 -3.39 -14.70
N CYS A 66 -2.19 -3.62 -15.75
CA CYS A 66 -1.76 -4.95 -16.14
C CYS A 66 -0.90 -5.63 -15.06
N GLU A 67 0.00 -4.89 -14.42
CA GLU A 67 0.87 -5.45 -13.38
C GLU A 67 0.11 -5.74 -12.07
N ALA A 68 -0.87 -4.89 -11.72
CA ALA A 68 -1.79 -5.16 -10.62
C ALA A 68 -2.69 -6.38 -10.88
N CYS A 69 -2.99 -6.68 -12.14
CA CYS A 69 -3.80 -7.84 -12.53
C CYS A 69 -2.98 -9.16 -12.56
N CYS A 70 -1.75 -9.13 -13.10
CA CYS A 70 -0.90 -10.33 -13.23
C CYS A 70 -0.24 -10.78 -11.91
N CYS A 71 0.24 -9.86 -11.06
CA CYS A 71 0.78 -10.21 -9.73
C CYS A 71 0.53 -9.08 -8.70
N PRO A 72 -0.68 -8.98 -8.12
CA PRO A 72 -1.01 -7.93 -7.16
C PRO A 72 -0.13 -7.98 -5.90
N CYS A 73 0.26 -9.18 -5.43
CA CYS A 73 1.09 -9.32 -4.24
C CYS A 73 2.52 -8.80 -4.45
N CYS A 74 3.11 -9.02 -5.64
CA CYS A 74 4.40 -8.48 -6.01
C CYS A 74 4.38 -6.94 -6.02
N ALA A 75 3.34 -6.38 -6.66
CA ALA A 75 3.14 -4.94 -6.77
C ALA A 75 3.01 -4.28 -5.39
N ILE A 76 2.22 -4.86 -4.49
CA ILE A 76 2.05 -4.36 -3.11
C ILE A 76 3.35 -4.50 -2.32
N ALA A 77 4.08 -5.61 -2.45
CA ALA A 77 5.35 -5.81 -1.75
C ALA A 77 6.41 -4.76 -2.17
N GLN A 78 6.50 -4.46 -3.47
CA GLN A 78 7.38 -3.40 -3.96
C GLN A 78 7.00 -2.02 -3.41
N MET A 79 5.70 -1.68 -3.39
CA MET A 79 5.23 -0.43 -2.80
C MET A 79 5.55 -0.34 -1.31
N ALA A 80 5.28 -1.41 -0.57
CA ALA A 80 5.54 -1.49 0.87
C ALA A 80 7.04 -1.30 1.17
N THR A 81 7.91 -1.89 0.34
CA THR A 81 9.37 -1.74 0.46
C THR A 81 9.78 -0.29 0.20
N ARG A 82 9.28 0.31 -0.88
CA ARG A 82 9.64 1.67 -1.30
C ARG A 82 9.10 2.75 -0.35
N THR A 83 7.92 2.53 0.23
CA THR A 83 7.30 3.42 1.22
C THR A 83 7.82 3.17 2.65
N GLY A 84 8.64 2.13 2.86
CA GLY A 84 9.16 1.76 4.18
C GLY A 84 8.06 1.39 5.18
N SER A 85 6.96 0.82 4.70
CA SER A 85 5.74 0.63 5.52
C SER A 85 5.88 -0.48 6.58
N TYR A 86 6.88 -1.35 6.46
CA TYR A 86 7.16 -2.44 7.40
C TYR A 86 8.65 -2.51 7.76
N LYS A 87 9.00 -3.28 8.81
CA LYS A 87 10.40 -3.57 9.18
C LYS A 87 10.74 -5.01 8.76
N PRO A 88 11.81 -5.23 7.97
CA PRO A 88 12.22 -6.57 7.57
C PRO A 88 12.57 -7.40 8.81
N GLY A 89 12.16 -8.67 8.83
CA GLY A 89 12.40 -9.59 9.95
C GLY A 89 11.44 -9.49 11.14
N THR A 90 10.47 -8.56 11.13
CA THR A 90 9.44 -8.47 12.18
C THR A 90 8.03 -8.50 11.58
N CYS A 91 7.15 -9.31 12.16
CA CYS A 91 5.73 -9.33 11.80
C CYS A 91 4.94 -8.39 12.72
N SER A 92 4.79 -7.12 12.32
CA SER A 92 3.92 -6.17 13.02
C SER A 92 2.68 -5.85 12.18
N PHE A 93 1.51 -5.97 12.80
CA PHE A 93 0.22 -5.59 12.24
C PHE A 93 -0.14 -4.13 12.53
N GLY A 94 0.68 -3.39 13.28
CA GLY A 94 0.48 -1.96 13.51
C GLY A 94 0.96 -1.10 12.34
N SER A 95 0.46 0.13 12.26
CA SER A 95 1.13 1.15 11.45
C SER A 95 2.48 1.49 12.09
N ARG A 96 3.53 1.60 11.29
CA ARG A 96 4.84 2.02 11.79
C ARG A 96 4.82 3.52 12.11
N ASP A 97 5.31 3.92 13.27
CA ASP A 97 5.44 5.34 13.66
C ASP A 97 6.41 6.09 12.75
N THR A 98 6.12 7.36 12.45
CA THR A 98 7.00 8.25 11.68
C THR A 98 8.42 8.17 12.23
N LEU A 99 9.43 8.23 11.34
CA LEU A 99 10.82 8.22 11.81
C LEU A 99 10.97 9.30 12.88
N PRO A 100 11.66 9.01 14.01
CA PRO A 100 11.94 10.04 14.98
C PRO A 100 12.65 11.20 14.26
N PRO A 101 12.35 12.46 14.62
CA PRO A 101 13.08 13.60 14.08
C PRO A 101 14.59 13.37 14.30
N TYR A 102 15.41 13.77 13.34
CA TYR A 102 16.86 13.73 13.53
C TYR A 102 17.17 14.60 14.74
N ASN A 103 17.77 14.00 15.77
CA ASN A 103 18.31 14.76 16.88
C ASN A 103 19.45 15.60 16.31
N GLU A 104 19.36 16.92 16.48
CA GLU A 104 20.43 17.87 16.19
C GLU A 104 21.68 17.63 17.04
#